data_AF-V5SI51-F1
#
_entry.id   AF-V5SI51-F1
#
_cell.length_a   1.000
_cell.length_b   1.000
_cell.length_c   1.000
_cell.angle_alpha   90.00
_cell.angle_beta   90.00
_cell.angle_gamma   90.00
#
_symmetry.space_group_name_H-M   'P 1'
#
loop_
_entity.id
_entity.type
_entity.pdbx_description
1 polymer ?
#
loop_
_entity_poly.entity_id
_entity_poly.type
_entity_poly.pdbx_seq_one_letter_code
_entity_poly.pdbx_strand_id
1 'polypeptide(L)'
;MKAFALALGILAALLGGRSTLAGGAFEAEPVIGGVSMACRDFRGRIVQTLHAPLRGDVGRATFISAVPVIALDPARLATLPEKMQIFFYQHECAHHVLAHIINPTIESEREADCWSIDRGRTAGLFTRADVEAFAPFLAHSRGSAFGHLPGPERHAYLLACFDAPDRSQAAYNR
;
A
#
# COMPACT_ATOMS: atom_id res chain seq x y z
N MET A 1 -56.53 -44.88 -10.21
CA MET A 1 -55.24 -45.16 -10.87
C MET A 1 -54.27 -44.06 -10.44
N LYS A 2 -53.20 -44.41 -9.73
CA LYS A 2 -52.27 -43.46 -9.09
C LYS A 2 -51.24 -42.97 -10.11
N ALA A 3 -51.14 -41.67 -10.33
CA ALA A 3 -50.10 -41.06 -11.15
C ALA A 3 -48.81 -40.90 -10.32
N PHE A 4 -47.73 -41.56 -10.75
CA PHE A 4 -46.38 -41.33 -10.24
C PHE A 4 -45.75 -40.17 -11.01
N ALA A 5 -45.47 -39.06 -10.34
CA ALA A 5 -44.63 -38.00 -10.89
C ALA A 5 -43.16 -38.33 -10.60
N LEU A 6 -42.39 -38.59 -11.66
CA LEU A 6 -40.94 -38.79 -11.60
C LEU A 6 -40.27 -37.42 -11.71
N ALA A 7 -39.76 -36.87 -10.61
CA ALA A 7 -38.97 -35.65 -10.64
C ALA A 7 -37.50 -35.99 -10.91
N LEU A 8 -37.00 -35.71 -12.12
CA LEU A 8 -35.58 -35.70 -12.42
C LEU A 8 -34.95 -34.42 -11.85
N GLY A 9 -34.21 -34.54 -10.75
CA GLY A 9 -33.31 -33.49 -10.29
C GLY A 9 -31.98 -33.55 -11.05
N ILE A 10 -31.74 -32.58 -11.94
CA ILE A 10 -30.42 -32.38 -12.56
C ILE A 10 -29.56 -31.62 -11.56
N LEU A 11 -28.66 -32.32 -10.89
CA LEU A 11 -27.65 -31.71 -10.03
C LEU A 11 -26.49 -31.22 -10.93
N ALA A 12 -26.49 -29.93 -11.27
CA ALA A 12 -25.36 -29.30 -11.94
C ALA A 12 -24.21 -29.10 -10.95
N ALA A 13 -23.28 -30.04 -10.90
CA ALA A 13 -22.01 -29.87 -10.21
C ALA A 13 -21.15 -28.85 -10.98
N LEU A 14 -21.20 -27.59 -10.55
CA LEU A 14 -20.22 -26.57 -10.96
C LEU A 14 -18.88 -26.90 -10.31
N LEU A 15 -18.07 -27.69 -11.01
CA LEU A 15 -16.64 -27.84 -10.75
C LEU A 15 -15.96 -26.53 -11.14
N GLY A 16 -16.03 -25.54 -10.25
CA GLY A 16 -15.19 -24.35 -10.30
C GLY A 16 -13.75 -24.76 -10.04
N GLY A 17 -13.01 -25.04 -11.13
CA GLY A 17 -11.56 -25.21 -11.08
C GLY A 17 -10.93 -23.92 -10.56
N ARG A 18 -10.50 -23.94 -9.29
CA ARG A 18 -9.62 -22.89 -8.75
C ARG A 18 -8.23 -23.10 -9.36
N SER A 19 -7.97 -22.43 -10.46
CA SER A 19 -6.62 -22.22 -10.97
C SER A 19 -5.87 -21.32 -9.98
N THR A 20 -5.15 -21.92 -9.02
CA THR A 20 -4.19 -21.21 -8.18
C THR A 20 -2.93 -20.96 -8.98
N LEU A 21 -2.97 -20.00 -9.91
CA LEU A 21 -1.75 -19.39 -10.42
C LEU A 21 -1.22 -18.47 -9.33
N ALA A 22 -0.01 -18.76 -8.85
CA ALA A 22 0.64 -18.10 -7.74
C ALA A 22 1.20 -16.69 -8.11
N GLY A 23 0.31 -15.80 -8.55
CA GLY A 23 0.51 -14.36 -8.62
C GLY A 23 -0.76 -13.69 -8.09
N GLY A 24 -0.62 -12.76 -7.13
CA GLY A 24 -1.76 -12.10 -6.52
C GLY A 24 -2.67 -11.45 -7.58
N ALA A 25 -3.98 -11.43 -7.31
CA ALA A 25 -4.90 -10.65 -8.14
C ALA A 25 -4.61 -9.15 -7.98
N PHE A 26 -5.00 -8.35 -8.97
CA PHE A 26 -5.00 -6.90 -8.84
C PHE A 26 -6.21 -6.46 -8.01
N GLU A 27 -5.96 -5.63 -7.00
CA GLU A 27 -6.97 -5.16 -6.05
C GLU A 27 -7.04 -3.63 -6.06
N ALA A 28 -8.20 -3.06 -6.39
CA ALA A 28 -8.42 -1.62 -6.36
C ALA A 28 -8.61 -1.07 -4.94
N GLU A 29 -9.13 -1.90 -4.03
CA GLU A 29 -9.44 -1.55 -2.65
C GLU A 29 -8.91 -2.61 -1.66
N PRO A 30 -7.58 -2.77 -1.52
CA PRO A 30 -7.02 -3.77 -0.60
C PRO A 30 -7.33 -3.44 0.86
N VAL A 31 -7.34 -4.47 1.72
CA VAL A 31 -7.37 -4.30 3.18
C VAL A 31 -5.95 -4.31 3.73
N ILE A 32 -5.49 -3.18 4.26
CA ILE A 32 -4.14 -2.99 4.80
C ILE A 32 -4.25 -2.62 6.28
N GLY A 33 -3.59 -3.37 7.17
CA GLY A 33 -3.68 -3.13 8.62
C GLY A 33 -5.12 -3.09 9.15
N GLY A 34 -6.01 -3.92 8.56
CA GLY A 34 -7.44 -3.96 8.92
C GLY A 34 -8.31 -2.85 8.32
N VAL A 35 -7.75 -1.96 7.50
CA VAL A 35 -8.46 -0.82 6.90
C VAL A 35 -8.59 -1.01 5.39
N SER A 36 -9.80 -0.81 4.84
CA SER A 36 -10.01 -0.74 3.39
C SER A 36 -9.37 0.52 2.83
N MET A 37 -8.40 0.37 1.93
CA MET A 37 -7.63 1.49 1.38
C MET A 37 -7.82 1.58 -0.13
N ALA A 38 -7.70 2.79 -0.67
CA ALA A 38 -7.69 3.02 -2.12
C ALA A 38 -6.63 4.07 -2.47
N CYS A 39 -6.04 3.97 -3.65
CA CYS A 39 -5.06 4.92 -4.15
C CYS A 39 -5.42 5.39 -5.56
N ARG A 40 -5.19 6.68 -5.82
CA ARG A 40 -5.31 7.29 -7.15
C ARG A 40 -4.02 8.00 -7.50
N ASP A 41 -3.55 7.83 -8.72
CA ASP A 41 -2.36 8.53 -9.20
C ASP A 41 -2.65 10.03 -9.43
N PHE A 42 -1.60 10.79 -9.75
CA PHE A 42 -1.69 12.22 -10.08
C PHE A 42 -2.65 12.56 -11.25
N ARG A 43 -3.14 11.57 -12.01
CA ARG A 43 -4.13 11.73 -13.09
C ARG A 43 -5.53 11.25 -12.66
N GLY A 44 -5.71 10.90 -11.40
CA GLY A 44 -6.96 10.39 -10.84
C GLY A 44 -7.25 8.92 -11.16
N ARG A 45 -6.33 8.19 -11.83
CA ARG A 45 -6.53 6.77 -12.17
C ARG A 45 -6.38 5.90 -10.94
N ILE A 46 -7.22 4.87 -10.83
CA ILE A 46 -7.08 3.87 -9.76
C ILE A 46 -5.73 3.17 -9.89
N VAL A 47 -4.99 3.17 -8.79
CA VAL A 47 -3.76 2.38 -8.63
C VAL A 47 -4.14 1.01 -8.11
N GLN A 48 -3.74 -0.04 -8.82
CA GLN A 48 -4.02 -1.42 -8.42
C GLN A 48 -3.00 -1.88 -7.38
N THR A 49 -3.41 -2.73 -6.46
CA THR A 49 -2.51 -3.38 -5.50
C THR A 49 -2.24 -4.81 -5.96
N LEU A 50 -0.98 -5.22 -5.90
CA LEU A 50 -0.55 -6.56 -6.24
C LEU A 50 0.26 -7.15 -5.09
N HIS A 51 -0.22 -8.24 -4.50
CA HIS A 51 0.55 -8.99 -3.51
C HIS A 51 1.52 -9.95 -4.21
N ALA A 52 2.81 -9.66 -4.14
CA ALA A 52 3.86 -10.44 -4.78
C ALA A 52 5.17 -10.36 -3.98
N PRO A 53 6.00 -11.42 -3.92
CA PRO A 53 7.29 -11.37 -3.24
C PRO A 53 8.23 -10.32 -3.87
N LEU A 54 8.84 -9.45 -3.05
CA LEU A 54 9.68 -8.33 -3.54
C LEU A 54 11.17 -8.47 -3.21
N ARG A 55 11.61 -9.58 -2.59
CA ARG A 55 13.03 -9.87 -2.27
C ARG A 55 13.74 -8.70 -1.58
N GLY A 56 13.27 -8.33 -0.40
CA GLY A 56 13.96 -7.39 0.49
C GLY A 56 13.18 -6.13 0.79
N ASP A 57 12.24 -5.76 -0.09
CA ASP A 57 11.39 -4.58 0.07
C ASP A 57 10.02 -4.96 0.67
N VAL A 58 9.38 -4.00 1.35
CA VAL A 58 8.00 -4.14 1.85
C VAL A 58 6.99 -3.81 0.75
N GLY A 59 7.28 -2.77 -0.03
CA GLY A 59 6.42 -2.26 -1.08
C GLY A 59 7.23 -1.69 -2.25
N ARG A 60 6.56 -1.48 -3.39
CA ARG A 60 7.10 -0.77 -4.54
C ARG A 60 5.99 -0.19 -5.43
N ALA A 61 6.07 1.11 -5.68
CA ALA A 61 5.30 1.80 -6.71
C ALA A 61 5.90 1.55 -8.11
N THR A 62 5.08 1.13 -9.07
CA THR A 62 5.53 0.82 -10.44
C THR A 62 4.40 0.87 -11.47
N PHE A 63 4.72 0.57 -12.73
CA PHE A 63 3.75 0.29 -13.79
C PHE A 63 3.90 -1.15 -14.28
N ILE A 64 2.78 -1.86 -14.41
CA ILE A 64 2.72 -3.15 -15.11
C ILE A 64 1.86 -2.96 -16.35
N SER A 65 2.45 -3.01 -17.53
CA SER A 65 1.73 -2.82 -18.81
C SER A 65 0.85 -1.56 -18.82
N ALA A 66 1.42 -0.42 -18.41
CA ALA A 66 0.75 0.89 -18.25
C ALA A 66 -0.31 1.01 -17.14
N VAL A 67 -0.59 -0.05 -16.40
CA VAL A 67 -1.43 -0.01 -15.18
C VAL A 67 -0.57 0.47 -14.01
N PRO A 68 -0.95 1.55 -13.30
CA PRO A 68 -0.26 1.96 -12.08
C PRO A 68 -0.49 0.91 -10.99
N VAL A 69 0.59 0.45 -10.36
CA VAL A 69 0.57 -0.65 -9.39
C VAL A 69 1.35 -0.29 -8.13
N ILE A 70 0.80 -0.62 -6.97
CA ILE A 70 1.51 -0.79 -5.71
C ILE A 70 1.73 -2.29 -5.53
N ALA A 71 2.97 -2.74 -5.64
CA ALA A 71 3.32 -4.11 -5.30
C ALA A 71 3.67 -4.18 -3.81
N LEU A 72 3.15 -5.15 -3.08
CA LEU A 72 3.43 -5.38 -1.66
C LEU A 72 3.94 -6.79 -1.43
N ASP A 73 5.00 -6.94 -0.64
CA ASP A 73 5.47 -8.26 -0.20
C ASP A 73 4.64 -8.71 1.01
N PRO A 74 3.74 -9.71 0.85
CA PRO A 74 2.83 -10.11 1.92
C PRO A 74 3.58 -10.70 3.12
N ALA A 75 4.71 -11.38 2.92
CA ALA A 75 5.46 -11.99 4.00
C ALA A 75 6.18 -10.93 4.84
N ARG A 76 6.73 -9.89 4.21
CA ARG A 76 7.32 -8.75 4.93
C ARG A 76 6.27 -7.89 5.60
N LEU A 77 5.19 -7.56 4.89
CA LEU A 77 4.12 -6.73 5.43
C LEU A 77 3.51 -7.35 6.69
N ALA A 78 3.32 -8.67 6.73
CA ALA A 78 2.80 -9.39 7.90
C ALA A 78 3.70 -9.35 9.14
N THR A 79 4.98 -8.97 9.02
CA THR A 79 5.89 -8.80 10.17
C THR A 79 5.79 -7.42 10.82
N LEU A 80 5.03 -6.50 10.22
CA LEU A 80 4.91 -5.13 10.66
C LEU A 80 3.60 -4.92 11.45
N PRO A 81 3.59 -4.03 12.45
CA PRO A 81 2.35 -3.59 13.08
C PRO A 81 1.38 -3.00 12.07
N GLU A 82 0.08 -3.12 12.31
CA GLU A 82 -0.98 -2.68 11.40
C GLU A 82 -0.79 -1.23 10.92
N LYS A 83 -0.44 -0.31 11.84
CA LYS A 83 -0.19 1.10 11.50
C LYS A 83 1.00 1.27 10.55
N MET A 84 2.03 0.46 10.70
CA MET A 84 3.20 0.51 9.82
C MET A 84 2.92 -0.14 8.46
N GLN A 85 2.03 -1.14 8.38
CA GLN A 85 1.54 -1.65 7.10
C GLN A 85 0.81 -0.55 6.30
N ILE A 86 -0.06 0.20 6.98
CA ILE A 86 -0.76 1.36 6.40
C ILE A 86 0.23 2.42 5.94
N PHE A 87 1.26 2.72 6.75
CA PHE A 87 2.30 3.67 6.39
C PHE A 87 3.01 3.28 5.08
N PHE A 88 3.47 2.03 4.95
CA PHE A 88 4.15 1.60 3.71
C PHE A 88 3.21 1.62 2.50
N TYR A 89 1.95 1.22 2.66
CA TYR A 89 0.98 1.35 1.56
C TYR A 89 0.79 2.81 1.12
N GLN A 90 0.64 3.72 2.08
CA GLN A 90 0.51 5.14 1.79
C GLN A 90 1.78 5.71 1.16
N HIS A 91 2.96 5.23 1.54
CA HIS A 91 4.24 5.64 0.98
C HIS A 91 4.33 5.27 -0.50
N GLU A 92 4.00 4.02 -0.85
CA GLU A 92 3.93 3.63 -2.26
C GLU A 92 2.85 4.40 -3.03
N CYS A 93 1.71 4.69 -2.39
CA CYS A 93 0.68 5.53 -2.99
C CYS A 93 1.19 6.96 -3.24
N ALA A 94 1.98 7.53 -2.33
CA ALA A 94 2.54 8.86 -2.48
C ALA A 94 3.42 8.97 -3.73
N HIS A 95 4.19 7.93 -4.07
CA HIS A 95 4.96 7.92 -5.32
C HIS A 95 4.08 8.00 -6.58
N HIS A 96 2.85 7.46 -6.53
CA HIS A 96 1.86 7.61 -7.60
C HIS A 96 1.21 9.00 -7.57
N VAL A 97 0.80 9.48 -6.41
CA VAL A 97 0.10 10.77 -6.21
C VAL A 97 0.99 11.95 -6.59
N LEU A 98 2.29 11.87 -6.25
CA LEU A 98 3.27 12.93 -6.47
C LEU A 98 4.05 12.76 -7.79
N ALA A 99 3.66 11.78 -8.61
CA ALA A 99 4.29 11.46 -9.90
C ALA A 99 5.79 11.09 -9.82
N HIS A 100 6.29 10.66 -8.65
CA HIS A 100 7.68 10.24 -8.46
C HIS A 100 8.07 9.07 -9.36
N ILE A 101 7.12 8.22 -9.74
CA ILE A 101 7.34 7.10 -10.67
C ILE A 101 7.69 7.53 -12.10
N ILE A 102 7.43 8.79 -12.48
CA ILE A 102 7.76 9.33 -13.81
C ILE A 102 8.90 10.34 -13.73
N ASN A 103 8.98 11.11 -12.65
CA ASN A 103 10.02 12.12 -12.44
C ASN A 103 10.61 12.02 -11.02
N PRO A 104 11.36 10.95 -10.71
CA PRO A 104 11.93 10.77 -9.38
C PRO A 104 13.04 11.78 -9.14
N THR A 105 13.12 12.29 -7.92
CA THR A 105 14.23 13.12 -7.44
C THR A 105 14.84 12.49 -6.20
N ILE A 106 15.99 13.02 -5.74
CA ILE A 106 16.61 12.56 -4.49
C ILE A 106 15.73 12.83 -3.26
N GLU A 107 14.77 13.77 -3.36
CA GLU A 107 13.84 14.10 -2.28
C GLU A 107 12.55 13.27 -2.32
N SER A 108 12.27 12.55 -3.42
CA SER A 108 10.99 11.83 -3.61
C SER A 108 10.65 10.85 -2.49
N GLU A 109 11.65 10.19 -1.90
CA GLU A 109 11.46 9.30 -0.75
C GLU A 109 11.00 10.06 0.51
N ARG A 110 11.57 11.24 0.76
CA ARG A 110 11.22 12.10 1.89
C ARG A 110 9.85 12.73 1.69
N GLU A 111 9.55 13.15 0.46
CA GLU A 111 8.23 13.65 0.08
C GLU A 111 7.16 12.56 0.27
N ALA A 112 7.44 11.31 -0.13
CA ALA A 112 6.54 10.18 0.08
C ALA A 112 6.33 9.85 1.56
N ASP A 113 7.39 9.89 2.37
CA ASP A 113 7.34 9.74 3.82
C ASP A 113 6.45 10.79 4.48
N CYS A 114 6.70 12.08 4.22
CA CYS A 114 5.91 13.15 4.79
C CYS A 114 4.45 13.11 4.31
N TRP A 115 4.20 12.84 3.03
CA TRP A 115 2.84 12.73 2.50
C TRP A 115 2.06 11.62 3.21
N SER A 116 2.69 10.47 3.47
CA SER A 116 2.06 9.33 4.13
C SER A 116 1.70 9.64 5.58
N ILE A 117 2.63 10.26 6.30
CA ILE A 117 2.41 10.68 7.69
C ILE A 117 1.29 11.72 7.77
N ASP A 118 1.32 12.74 6.91
CA ASP A 118 0.29 13.77 6.84
C ASP A 118 -1.08 13.17 6.50
N ARG A 119 -1.15 12.32 5.47
CA ARG A 119 -2.38 11.67 5.03
C ARG A 119 -2.98 10.79 6.12
N GLY A 120 -2.15 10.00 6.81
CA GLY A 120 -2.58 9.13 7.91
C GLY A 120 -3.01 9.90 9.14
N ARG A 121 -2.31 10.99 9.50
CA ARG A 121 -2.71 11.91 10.58
C ARG A 121 -4.05 12.57 10.28
N THR A 122 -4.20 13.19 9.11
CA THR A 122 -5.44 13.89 8.71
C THR A 122 -6.64 12.93 8.59
N ALA A 123 -6.40 11.65 8.28
CA ALA A 123 -7.45 10.61 8.27
C ALA A 123 -7.79 10.03 9.65
N GLY A 124 -7.08 10.43 10.71
CA GLY A 124 -7.20 9.79 12.04
C GLY A 124 -6.66 8.36 12.09
N LEU A 125 -5.87 7.94 11.11
CA LEU A 125 -5.24 6.63 11.06
C LEU A 125 -3.97 6.56 11.92
N PHE A 126 -3.28 7.69 12.09
CA PHE A 126 -2.08 7.81 12.92
C PHE A 126 -2.27 8.83 14.04
N THR A 127 -1.93 8.43 15.25
CA THR A 127 -1.57 9.33 16.35
C THR A 127 -0.06 9.55 16.35
N ARG A 128 0.40 10.55 17.10
CA ARG A 128 1.84 10.78 17.27
C ARG A 128 2.54 9.58 17.90
N ALA A 129 1.91 8.95 18.89
CA ALA A 129 2.41 7.76 19.56
C ALA A 129 2.54 6.55 18.62
N ASP A 130 1.64 6.41 17.63
CA ASP A 130 1.77 5.37 16.61
C ASP A 130 3.05 5.56 15.80
N VAL A 131 3.38 6.80 15.41
CA VAL A 131 4.60 7.12 14.64
C VAL A 131 5.85 6.94 15.50
N GLU A 132 5.81 7.27 16.79
CA GLU A 132 6.89 6.97 17.74
C GLU A 132 7.18 5.46 17.80
N ALA A 133 6.13 4.63 17.80
CA ALA A 133 6.24 3.18 17.86
C ALA A 133 6.85 2.54 16.59
N PHE A 134 7.08 3.30 15.51
CA PHE A 134 7.76 2.79 14.31
C PHE A 134 9.27 2.60 14.50
N ALA A 135 9.88 3.26 15.50
CA ALA A 135 11.34 3.25 15.69
C ALA A 135 11.99 1.85 15.68
N PRO A 136 11.50 0.84 16.43
CA PRO A 136 12.15 -0.47 16.50
C PRO A 136 12.18 -1.20 15.14
N PHE A 137 11.16 -0.96 14.31
CA PHE A 137 11.01 -1.59 13.00
C PHE A 137 11.85 -0.91 11.92
N LEU A 138 12.12 0.39 12.07
CA LEU A 138 12.99 1.13 11.17
C LEU A 138 14.47 1.02 11.54
N ALA A 139 14.82 0.71 12.80
CA ALA A 139 16.17 0.81 13.35
C ALA A 139 17.28 0.15 12.50
N HIS A 140 16.98 -0.94 11.79
CA HIS A 140 17.96 -1.67 10.96
C HIS A 140 17.91 -1.32 9.47
N SER A 141 17.04 -0.39 9.07
CA SER A 141 17.00 0.11 7.70
C SER A 141 18.30 0.88 7.41
N ARG A 142 19.04 0.42 6.40
CA ARG A 142 20.34 1.01 6.05
C ARG A 142 20.22 2.31 5.25
N GLY A 143 19.01 2.65 4.79
CA GLY A 143 18.82 3.71 3.80
C GLY A 143 19.41 3.34 2.44
N SER A 144 19.49 4.31 1.54
CA SER A 144 20.10 4.12 0.22
C SER A 144 20.64 5.45 -0.33
N ALA A 145 21.59 5.37 -1.26
CA ALA A 145 22.10 6.54 -1.99
C ALA A 145 21.03 7.22 -2.88
N PHE A 146 19.85 6.62 -3.02
CA PHE A 146 18.76 7.07 -3.89
C PHE A 146 17.62 7.77 -3.13
N GLY A 147 17.89 8.29 -1.92
CA GLY A 147 16.97 9.17 -1.18
C GLY A 147 16.41 8.57 0.11
N HIS A 148 16.40 7.23 0.24
CA HIS A 148 15.98 6.58 1.49
C HIS A 148 16.93 6.93 2.64
N LEU A 149 16.38 7.60 3.66
CA LEU A 149 17.09 7.84 4.92
C LEU A 149 17.39 6.51 5.64
N PRO A 150 18.52 6.39 6.36
CA PRO A 150 18.71 5.29 7.30
C PRO A 150 17.67 5.35 8.43
N GLY A 151 17.46 4.22 9.10
CA GLY A 151 16.35 3.98 10.01
C GLY A 151 16.10 5.06 11.06
N PRO A 152 17.08 5.36 11.93
CA PRO A 152 16.94 6.39 12.97
C PRO A 152 16.64 7.78 12.39
N GLU A 153 17.31 8.17 11.31
CA GLU A 153 17.12 9.45 10.65
C GLU A 153 15.75 9.53 9.97
N ARG A 154 15.31 8.43 9.34
CA ARG A 154 13.97 8.31 8.76
C ARG A 154 12.92 8.48 9.86
N HIS A 155 13.06 7.78 10.98
CA HIS A 155 12.11 7.87 12.09
C HIS A 155 12.00 9.30 12.65
N ALA A 156 13.13 9.96 12.91
CA ALA A 156 13.15 11.35 13.34
C ALA A 156 12.46 12.28 12.31
N TYR A 157 12.67 12.03 11.02
CA TYR A 157 12.02 12.76 9.94
C TYR A 157 10.50 12.53 9.90
N LEU A 158 10.02 11.29 10.09
CA LEU A 158 8.59 10.98 10.16
C LEU A 158 7.90 11.74 11.32
N LEU A 159 8.54 11.83 12.48
CA LEU A 159 8.01 12.61 13.61
C LEU A 159 7.95 14.11 13.28
N ALA A 160 9.01 14.64 12.65
CA ALA A 160 9.00 16.03 12.19
C ALA A 160 7.90 16.28 11.14
N CYS A 161 7.62 15.33 10.26
CA CYS A 161 6.49 15.42 9.33
C CYS A 161 5.14 15.45 10.07
N PHE A 162 4.97 14.60 11.10
CA PHE A 162 3.72 14.53 11.87
C PHE A 162 3.41 15.85 12.59
N ASP A 163 4.44 16.49 13.13
CA ASP A 163 4.31 17.73 13.92
C ASP A 163 4.18 19.00 13.05
N ALA A 164 4.41 18.90 11.73
CA ALA A 164 4.30 20.00 10.77
C ALA A 164 2.86 20.21 10.26
N PRO A 165 2.55 21.39 9.67
CA PRO A 165 1.28 21.60 8.96
C PRO A 165 1.08 20.58 7.83
N ASP A 166 -0.18 20.20 7.57
CA ASP A 166 -0.53 19.22 6.53
C ASP A 166 -0.13 19.71 5.12
N ARG A 167 0.72 18.93 4.44
CA ARG A 167 1.16 19.20 3.05
C ARG A 167 0.51 18.26 2.03
N SER A 168 -0.20 17.23 2.48
CA SER A 168 -0.73 16.17 1.61
C SER A 168 -1.80 16.67 0.64
N GLN A 169 -2.52 17.75 0.99
CA GLN A 169 -3.58 18.32 0.16
C GLN A 169 -3.07 19.13 -1.04
N ALA A 170 -1.85 19.64 -0.98
CA ALA A 170 -1.27 20.42 -2.09
C ALA A 170 -1.02 19.55 -3.35
N ALA A 171 -1.05 18.23 -3.22
CA ALA A 171 -0.82 17.29 -4.31
C ALA A 171 -2.04 17.11 -5.23
N TYR A 172 -3.27 17.30 -4.71
CA TYR A 172 -4.50 17.11 -5.48
C TYR A 172 -4.99 18.38 -6.21
N ASN A 173 -4.36 19.52 -5.95
CA ASN A 173 -4.73 20.83 -6.50
C ASN A 173 -3.77 21.32 -7.60
N ARG A 174 -2.91 20.45 -8.14
CA ARG A 174 -1.99 20.78 -9.25
C ARG A 174 -2.47 20.18 -10.56
#